data_AF-A0A926CRL5-F1
#
_entry.id   AF-A0A926CRL5-F1
#
_cell.length_a   1.000
_cell.length_b   1.000
_cell.length_c   1.000
_cell.angle_alpha   90.00
_cell.angle_beta   90.00
_cell.angle_gamma   90.00
#
_symmetry.space_group_name_H-M   'P 1'
#
loop_
_entity.id
_entity.type
_entity.pdbx_description
1 polymer ?
#
loop_
_entity_poly.entity_id
_entity_poly.type
_entity_poly.pdbx_seq_one_letter_code
_entity_poly.pdbx_strand_id
1 'polypeptide(L)'
;MNLVIFGIVLLMVLSQFNVQITPVLTALGVGGLAVALALQDTLANFFAGIHILIEEPIRVGNFVSLSKDEEGMVRDIGWRTTRLLTGANNIIVIPNQKITSGILTNYSLPEPRLSAEIIIMASHDADPDRIAALAMDAASETMGVLEDPAPSVWFDPGVLQTHLQMKLIVHVPGYLDRARVQSEIRTRIVKAFRDQGIPFPVIRV
;
A
#
# COMPACT_ATOMS: atom_id res chain seq x y z
N MET A 1 20.96 29.47 -23.40
CA MET A 1 21.55 30.62 -22.68
C MET A 1 21.62 31.87 -23.56
N ASN A 2 22.28 31.81 -24.72
CA ASN A 2 22.48 32.98 -25.60
C ASN A 2 21.17 33.65 -26.05
N LEU A 3 20.14 32.88 -26.41
CA LEU A 3 18.85 33.43 -26.86
C LEU A 3 18.16 34.32 -25.81
N VAL A 4 18.16 33.89 -24.55
CA VAL A 4 17.55 34.64 -23.43
C VAL A 4 18.34 35.92 -23.18
N ILE A 5 19.67 35.84 -23.20
CA ILE A 5 20.55 36.99 -23.01
C ILE A 5 20.35 38.02 -24.14
N PHE A 6 20.37 37.57 -25.40
CA PHE A 6 20.11 38.46 -26.55
C PHE A 6 18.72 39.07 -26.51
N GLY A 7 17.71 38.32 -26.09
CA GLY A 7 16.35 38.85 -25.89
C GLY A 7 16.30 39.96 -24.84
N ILE A 8 16.96 39.78 -23.69
CA ILE A 8 17.02 40.79 -22.63
C ILE A 8 17.77 42.05 -23.10
N VAL A 9 18.91 41.89 -23.77
CA VAL A 9 19.70 43.01 -24.31
C VAL A 9 18.91 43.78 -25.36
N LEU A 10 18.17 43.10 -26.24
CA LEU A 10 17.32 43.74 -27.24
C LEU A 10 16.22 44.59 -26.58
N LEU A 11 15.56 44.07 -25.54
CA LEU A 11 14.55 44.84 -24.79
C LEU A 11 15.15 46.08 -24.12
N MET A 12 16.36 45.97 -23.56
CA MET A 12 17.07 47.12 -22.98
C MET A 12 17.39 48.19 -24.03
N VAL A 13 17.85 47.78 -25.21
CA VAL A 13 18.13 48.71 -26.32
C VAL A 13 16.86 49.41 -26.80
N LEU A 14 15.77 48.67 -27.02
CA LEU A 14 14.48 49.24 -27.43
C LEU A 14 13.95 50.28 -26.43
N SER A 15 14.16 50.03 -25.13
CA SER A 15 13.82 50.99 -24.08
C SER A 15 14.59 52.30 -24.18
N GLN A 16 15.86 52.29 -24.63
CA GLN A 16 16.65 53.52 -24.82
C GLN A 16 16.13 54.36 -26.00
N PHE A 17 15.50 53.72 -26.98
CA PHE A 17 14.87 54.39 -28.12
C PHE A 17 13.42 54.84 -27.84
N ASN A 18 13.00 54.91 -26.57
CA ASN A 18 11.64 55.26 -26.14
C ASN A 18 10.53 54.36 -26.73
N VAL A 19 10.85 53.12 -27.13
CA VAL A 19 9.84 52.13 -27.52
C VAL A 19 9.19 51.55 -26.26
N GLN A 20 7.86 51.48 -26.24
CA GLN A 20 7.13 50.88 -25.11
C GLN A 20 7.35 49.36 -25.08
N ILE A 21 8.17 48.90 -24.14
CA ILE A 21 8.44 47.46 -23.96
C ILE A 21 7.36 46.73 -23.15
N THR A 22 6.46 47.47 -22.49
CA THR A 22 5.39 46.91 -21.64
C THR A 22 4.55 45.83 -22.35
N PRO A 23 4.06 46.02 -23.59
CA PRO A 23 3.29 44.98 -24.29
C PRO A 23 4.09 43.70 -24.53
N VAL A 24 5.39 43.83 -24.82
CA VAL A 24 6.28 42.68 -25.04
C VAL A 24 6.52 41.94 -23.73
N LEU A 25 6.78 42.66 -22.64
CA LEU A 25 6.90 42.08 -21.30
C LEU A 25 5.61 41.37 -20.86
N THR A 26 4.45 41.99 -21.12
CA THR A 26 3.14 41.37 -20.85
C THR A 26 2.97 40.08 -21.65
N ALA A 27 3.27 40.09 -22.95
CA ALA A 27 3.17 38.90 -23.79
C ALA A 27 4.13 37.79 -23.33
N LEU A 28 5.37 38.13 -22.98
CA LEU A 28 6.35 37.19 -22.43
C LEU A 28 5.93 36.64 -21.07
N GLY A 29 5.34 37.46 -20.20
CA GLY A 29 4.83 37.04 -18.90
C GLY A 29 3.67 36.04 -19.05
N VAL A 30 2.68 36.37 -19.89
CA VAL A 30 1.54 35.49 -20.17
C VAL A 30 2.01 34.21 -20.88
N GLY A 31 2.91 34.32 -21.86
CA GLY A 31 3.47 33.17 -22.56
C GLY A 31 4.29 32.26 -21.65
N GLY A 32 5.09 32.83 -20.75
CA GLY A 32 5.86 32.10 -19.74
C GLY A 32 4.96 31.36 -18.76
N LEU A 33 3.89 32.01 -18.30
CA LEU A 33 2.88 31.36 -17.46
C LEU A 33 2.22 30.18 -18.19
N ALA A 34 1.85 30.35 -19.46
CA ALA A 34 1.25 29.28 -20.25
C ALA A 34 2.20 28.06 -20.38
N VAL A 35 3.49 28.30 -20.62
CA VAL A 35 4.51 27.23 -20.67
C VAL A 35 4.68 26.56 -19.30
N ALA A 36 4.71 27.33 -18.21
CA ALA A 36 4.83 26.79 -16.85
C ALA A 36 3.64 25.89 -16.49
N LEU A 37 2.41 26.33 -16.81
CA LEU A 37 1.20 25.54 -16.60
C LEU A 37 1.20 24.26 -17.45
N ALA A 38 1.68 24.33 -18.70
CA ALA A 38 1.78 23.15 -19.56
C ALA A 38 2.82 22.12 -19.05
N LEU A 39 3.89 22.57 -18.39
CA LEU A 39 4.94 21.71 -17.87
C LEU A 39 4.74 21.28 -16.41
N GLN A 40 3.75 21.84 -15.71
CA GLN A 40 3.52 21.64 -14.29
C GLN A 40 3.51 20.16 -13.90
N ASP A 41 2.72 19.33 -14.60
CA ASP A 41 2.59 17.90 -14.30
C ASP A 41 3.88 17.12 -14.57
N THR A 42 4.63 17.50 -15.60
CA THR A 42 5.90 16.83 -15.96
C THR A 42 6.94 17.09 -14.88
N LEU A 43 7.06 18.35 -14.44
CA LEU A 43 7.97 18.73 -13.36
C LEU A 43 7.56 18.10 -12.02
N ALA A 44 6.26 18.07 -11.72
CA ALA A 44 5.75 17.45 -10.50
C ALA A 44 6.12 15.96 -10.41
N ASN A 45 5.92 15.20 -11.49
CA ASN A 45 6.30 13.78 -11.53
C ASN A 45 7.81 13.55 -11.48
N PHE A 46 8.60 14.44 -12.10
CA PHE A 46 10.06 14.37 -12.05
C PHE A 46 10.59 14.56 -10.61
N PHE A 47 10.14 15.60 -9.91
CA PHE A 47 10.52 15.82 -8.51
C PHE A 47 10.00 14.72 -7.59
N ALA A 48 8.79 14.21 -7.82
CA ALA A 48 8.28 13.05 -7.10
C ALA A 48 9.16 11.79 -7.32
N GLY A 49 9.65 11.57 -8.54
CA GLY A 49 10.59 10.49 -8.84
C GLY A 49 11.92 10.63 -8.08
N ILE A 50 12.49 11.83 -8.07
CA ILE A 50 13.71 12.12 -7.28
C ILE A 50 13.47 11.87 -5.80
N HIS A 51 12.33 12.32 -5.27
CA HIS A 51 11.96 12.13 -3.87
C HIS A 51 11.88 10.64 -3.51
N ILE A 52 11.23 9.83 -4.35
CA ILE A 52 11.16 8.37 -4.18
C ILE A 52 12.57 7.75 -4.15
N LEU A 53 13.50 8.23 -4.99
CA LEU A 53 14.86 7.71 -5.04
C LEU A 53 15.71 8.09 -3.83
N ILE A 54 15.47 9.26 -3.22
CA ILE A 54 16.27 9.76 -2.09
C ILE A 54 15.75 9.19 -0.77
N GLU A 55 14.44 9.27 -0.53
CA GLU A 55 13.83 8.82 0.72
C GLU A 55 13.55 7.32 0.73
N GLU A 56 13.54 6.68 -0.44
CA GLU A 56 13.25 5.27 -0.65
C GLU A 56 12.01 4.75 0.12
N PRO A 57 10.85 5.47 0.11
CA PRO A 57 9.63 4.99 0.77
C PRO A 57 9.12 3.69 0.14
N ILE A 58 9.53 3.43 -1.10
CA ILE A 58 9.32 2.19 -1.85
C ILE A 58 10.61 1.81 -2.57
N ARG A 59 10.87 0.51 -2.68
CA ARG A 59 11.99 -0.06 -3.45
C ARG A 59 11.49 -1.12 -4.41
N VAL A 60 12.25 -1.38 -5.48
CA VAL A 60 11.98 -2.52 -6.38
C VAL A 60 11.96 -3.81 -5.56
N GLY A 61 10.92 -4.62 -5.75
CA GLY A 61 10.65 -5.85 -5.01
C GLY A 61 9.71 -5.67 -3.80
N ASN A 62 9.43 -4.43 -3.36
CA ASN A 62 8.47 -4.21 -2.28
C ASN A 62 7.03 -4.46 -2.76
N PHE A 63 6.19 -5.02 -1.89
CA PHE A 63 4.75 -5.09 -2.11
C PHE A 63 4.08 -3.87 -1.47
N VAL A 64 3.36 -3.09 -2.28
CA VAL A 64 2.77 -1.80 -1.87
C VAL A 64 1.32 -1.70 -2.29
N SER A 65 0.54 -0.89 -1.56
CA SER A 65 -0.85 -0.55 -1.92
C SER A 65 -1.08 0.95 -1.74
N LEU A 66 -1.63 1.58 -2.77
CA LEU A 66 -2.13 2.97 -2.70
C LEU A 66 -3.64 2.99 -2.44
N SER A 67 -4.35 2.02 -3.00
CA SER A 67 -5.78 1.81 -2.84
C SER A 67 -6.13 0.34 -3.11
N LYS A 68 -7.39 -0.04 -2.89
CA LYS A 68 -7.85 -1.43 -3.02
C LYS A 68 -7.56 -2.06 -4.38
N ASP A 69 -7.59 -1.27 -5.46
CA ASP A 69 -7.37 -1.76 -6.83
C ASP A 69 -5.98 -1.38 -7.37
N GLU A 70 -5.15 -0.71 -6.56
CA GLU A 70 -3.81 -0.22 -6.92
C GLU A 70 -2.76 -0.78 -5.96
N GLU A 71 -2.64 -2.11 -5.99
CA GLU A 71 -1.66 -2.87 -5.21
C GLU A 71 -0.82 -3.80 -6.08
N GLY A 72 0.41 -4.05 -5.65
CA GLY A 72 1.31 -4.95 -6.33
C GLY A 72 2.77 -4.82 -5.90
N MET A 73 3.61 -5.66 -6.49
CA MET A 73 5.04 -5.63 -6.30
C MET A 73 5.69 -4.56 -7.18
N VAL A 74 6.45 -3.64 -6.60
CA VAL A 74 7.19 -2.62 -7.35
C VAL A 74 8.19 -3.31 -8.26
N ARG A 75 8.01 -3.17 -9.57
CA ARG A 75 8.90 -3.79 -10.55
C ARG A 75 10.00 -2.85 -11.04
N ASP A 76 9.66 -1.58 -11.20
CA ASP A 76 10.53 -0.56 -11.75
C ASP A 76 10.08 0.84 -11.31
N ILE A 77 11.05 1.73 -11.07
CA ILE A 77 10.82 3.13 -10.70
C ILE A 77 11.50 4.00 -11.75
N GLY A 78 10.70 4.57 -12.65
CA GLY A 78 11.17 5.49 -13.69
C GLY A 78 11.13 6.94 -13.26
N TRP A 79 11.63 7.83 -14.12
CA TRP A 79 11.69 9.27 -13.85
C TRP A 79 10.31 9.93 -13.69
N ARG A 80 9.26 9.41 -14.35
CA ARG A 80 7.88 9.94 -14.28
C ARG A 80 6.89 8.99 -13.63
N THR A 81 7.15 7.68 -13.72
CA THR A 81 6.16 6.66 -13.37
C THR A 81 6.82 5.48 -12.69
N THR A 82 6.11 4.86 -11.77
CA THR A 82 6.45 3.59 -11.13
C THR A 82 5.55 2.49 -11.66
N ARG A 83 6.09 1.28 -11.84
CA ARG A 83 5.38 0.12 -12.37
C ARG A 83 5.19 -0.92 -11.26
N LEU A 84 3.95 -1.32 -11.02
CA LEU A 84 3.60 -2.38 -10.06
C LEU A 84 3.15 -3.64 -10.83
N LEU A 85 3.63 -4.81 -10.42
CA LEU A 85 3.17 -6.11 -10.88
C LEU A 85 2.08 -6.62 -9.92
N THR A 86 0.87 -6.79 -10.42
CA THR A 86 -0.26 -7.29 -9.62
C THR A 86 -0.18 -8.81 -9.44
N GLY A 87 -0.93 -9.34 -8.46
CA GLY A 87 -1.08 -10.80 -8.30
C GLY A 87 -1.71 -11.49 -9.51
N ALA A 88 -2.44 -10.76 -10.36
CA ALA A 88 -3.00 -11.25 -11.62
C ALA A 88 -2.01 -11.18 -12.80
N ASN A 89 -0.72 -10.92 -12.53
CA ASN A 89 0.34 -10.80 -13.52
C ASN A 89 0.14 -9.65 -14.54
N ASN A 90 -0.48 -8.56 -14.09
CA ASN A 90 -0.64 -7.32 -14.88
C ASN A 90 0.31 -6.24 -14.38
N ILE A 91 0.69 -5.30 -15.26
CA ILE A 91 1.46 -4.11 -14.87
C ILE A 91 0.51 -2.91 -14.69
N ILE A 92 0.49 -2.34 -13.48
CA ILE A 92 -0.11 -1.04 -13.21
C ILE A 92 0.98 0.03 -13.35
N VAL A 93 0.72 1.07 -14.15
CA VAL A 93 1.63 2.21 -14.33
C VAL A 93 1.09 3.40 -13.56
N ILE A 94 1.81 3.83 -12.53
CA ILE A 94 1.39 4.88 -11.60
C ILE A 94 2.28 6.11 -11.78
N PRO A 95 1.73 7.33 -12.00
CA PRO A 95 2.50 8.56 -11.94
C PRO A 95 3.18 8.72 -10.59
N ASN A 96 4.46 9.09 -10.57
CA ASN A 96 5.22 9.25 -9.31
C ASN A 96 4.56 10.27 -8.38
N GLN A 97 3.99 11.34 -8.93
CA GLN A 97 3.26 12.34 -8.15
C GLN A 97 2.13 11.71 -7.33
N LYS A 98 1.41 10.72 -7.87
CA LYS A 98 0.32 10.04 -7.16
C LYS A 98 0.82 9.21 -5.98
N ILE A 99 2.01 8.62 -6.10
CA ILE A 99 2.68 7.89 -5.02
C ILE A 99 3.08 8.83 -3.88
N THR A 100 3.67 9.98 -4.21
CA THR A 100 4.19 10.91 -3.19
C THR A 100 3.11 11.80 -2.57
N SER A 101 1.98 12.02 -3.26
CA SER A 101 0.89 12.86 -2.75
C SER A 101 -0.19 12.09 -1.99
N GLY A 102 -0.24 10.76 -2.14
CA GLY A 102 -1.27 9.89 -1.55
C GLY A 102 -0.79 9.16 -0.30
N ILE A 103 -1.72 8.52 0.39
CA ILE A 103 -1.38 7.54 1.42
C ILE A 103 -0.92 6.26 0.71
N LEU A 104 0.26 5.78 1.06
CA LEU A 104 0.82 4.52 0.57
C LEU A 104 1.11 3.60 1.75
N THR A 105 0.67 2.35 1.65
CA THR A 105 1.06 1.29 2.59
C THR A 105 2.14 0.43 1.95
N ASN A 106 3.31 0.37 2.56
CA ASN A 106 4.38 -0.54 2.16
C ASN A 106 4.36 -1.76 3.09
N TYR A 107 4.03 -2.93 2.54
CA TYR A 107 3.95 -4.18 3.31
C TYR A 107 5.30 -4.91 3.42
N SER A 108 6.36 -4.32 2.89
CA SER A 108 7.72 -4.87 2.92
C SER A 108 8.64 -4.10 3.85
N LEU A 109 8.17 -3.02 4.48
CA LEU A 109 8.91 -2.18 5.41
C LEU A 109 8.20 -2.10 6.78
N PRO A 110 8.96 -1.90 7.88
CA PRO A 110 10.42 -1.92 7.96
C PRO A 110 11.00 -3.33 7.75
N GLU A 111 10.17 -4.35 7.93
CA GLU A 111 10.51 -5.74 7.67
C GLU A 111 9.37 -6.42 6.90
N PRO A 112 9.64 -7.50 6.13
CA PRO A 112 8.62 -8.15 5.30
C PRO A 112 7.53 -8.88 6.10
N ARG A 113 7.82 -9.18 7.37
CA ARG A 113 6.88 -9.89 8.24
C ARG A 113 5.68 -9.03 8.57
N LEU A 114 4.51 -9.64 8.60
CA LEU A 114 3.26 -8.95 8.94
C LEU A 114 2.38 -9.76 9.87
N SER A 115 1.51 -9.05 10.58
CA SER A 115 0.46 -9.63 11.39
C SER A 115 -0.78 -9.92 10.53
N ALA A 116 -1.34 -11.11 10.69
CA ALA A 116 -2.50 -11.59 9.99
C ALA A 116 -3.58 -12.02 10.98
N GLU A 117 -4.75 -11.39 10.88
CA GLU A 117 -5.91 -11.71 11.72
C GLU A 117 -6.79 -12.79 11.06
N ILE A 118 -7.16 -13.78 11.86
CA ILE A 118 -8.09 -14.85 11.50
C ILE A 118 -9.24 -14.82 12.49
N ILE A 119 -10.44 -14.54 11.98
CA ILE A 119 -11.67 -14.58 12.77
C ILE A 119 -12.07 -16.03 13.00
N ILE A 120 -12.30 -16.39 14.25
CA ILE A 120 -12.76 -17.69 14.68
C ILE A 120 -14.15 -17.52 15.29
N MET A 121 -15.07 -18.40 14.89
CA MET A 121 -16.47 -18.35 15.32
C MET A 121 -16.90 -19.71 15.86
N ALA A 122 -17.60 -19.72 16.99
CA ALA A 122 -18.14 -20.92 17.63
C ALA A 122 -19.52 -20.64 18.24
N SER A 123 -20.30 -21.68 18.54
CA SER A 123 -21.58 -21.53 19.28
C SER A 123 -21.35 -20.96 20.69
N HIS A 124 -22.38 -20.36 21.28
CA HIS A 124 -22.37 -19.92 22.68
C HIS A 124 -22.11 -21.03 23.69
N ASP A 125 -22.45 -22.26 23.33
CA ASP A 125 -22.26 -23.44 24.19
C ASP A 125 -20.81 -23.95 24.17
N ALA A 126 -19.95 -23.41 23.32
CA ALA A 126 -18.57 -23.84 23.21
C ALA A 126 -17.70 -23.20 24.31
N ASP A 127 -16.76 -23.99 24.85
CA ASP A 127 -15.77 -23.52 25.81
C ASP A 127 -14.72 -22.61 25.13
N PRO A 128 -14.64 -21.30 25.50
CA PRO A 128 -13.68 -20.36 24.91
C PRO A 128 -12.22 -20.77 25.08
N ASP A 129 -11.87 -21.36 26.23
CA ASP A 129 -10.49 -21.76 26.51
C ASP A 129 -10.07 -22.93 25.61
N ARG A 130 -11.00 -23.87 25.37
CA ARG A 130 -10.81 -24.97 24.45
C ARG A 130 -10.67 -24.49 23.00
N ILE A 131 -11.48 -23.51 22.59
CA ILE A 131 -11.37 -22.89 21.26
C ILE A 131 -10.00 -22.24 21.07
N ALA A 132 -9.56 -21.46 22.05
CA ALA A 132 -8.28 -20.77 22.01
C ALA A 132 -7.12 -21.77 21.89
N ALA A 133 -7.13 -22.84 22.69
CA ALA A 133 -6.10 -23.89 22.64
C ALA A 133 -6.01 -24.54 21.25
N LEU A 134 -7.13 -24.98 20.68
CA LEU A 134 -7.12 -25.62 19.36
C LEU A 134 -6.69 -24.66 18.24
N ALA A 135 -7.05 -23.38 18.35
CA ALA A 135 -6.63 -22.37 17.39
C ALA A 135 -5.13 -22.09 17.46
N MET A 136 -4.57 -22.05 18.67
CA MET A 136 -3.14 -21.91 18.93
C MET A 136 -2.34 -23.12 18.41
N ASP A 137 -2.83 -24.33 18.63
CA ASP A 137 -2.23 -25.56 18.11
C ASP A 137 -2.23 -25.57 16.58
N ALA A 138 -3.40 -25.28 15.97
CA ALA A 138 -3.53 -25.20 14.52
C ALA A 138 -2.60 -24.15 13.89
N ALA A 139 -2.39 -23.01 14.55
CA ALA A 139 -1.45 -21.98 14.13
C ALA A 139 0.00 -22.47 14.22
N SER A 140 0.38 -23.04 15.36
CA SER A 140 1.76 -23.47 15.64
C SER A 140 2.21 -24.62 14.75
N GLU A 141 1.30 -25.48 14.32
CA GLU A 141 1.59 -26.58 13.38
C GLU A 141 1.60 -26.16 11.89
N THR A 142 1.23 -24.91 11.58
CA THR A 142 1.14 -24.45 10.19
C THR A 142 2.47 -23.89 9.69
N MET A 143 2.96 -24.44 8.57
CA MET A 143 4.20 -23.98 7.95
C MET A 143 4.07 -22.55 7.40
N GLY A 144 4.95 -21.67 7.88
CA GLY A 144 4.99 -20.26 7.50
C GLY A 144 4.40 -19.30 8.54
N VAL A 145 3.93 -19.82 9.68
CA VAL A 145 3.69 -19.01 10.88
C VAL A 145 5.04 -18.78 11.57
N LEU A 146 5.31 -17.54 11.95
CA LEU A 146 6.51 -17.16 12.70
C LEU A 146 6.31 -17.46 14.19
N GLU A 147 7.35 -17.95 14.84
CA GLU A 147 7.36 -18.22 16.29
C GLU A 147 7.54 -16.93 17.11
N ASP A 148 8.16 -15.90 16.54
CA ASP A 148 8.34 -14.60 17.18
C ASP A 148 7.84 -13.46 16.27
N PRO A 149 6.77 -12.72 16.66
CA PRO A 149 5.96 -12.95 17.85
C PRO A 149 5.08 -14.19 17.74
N ALA A 150 4.95 -14.91 18.85
CA ALA A 150 4.14 -16.12 18.94
C ALA A 150 2.67 -15.84 18.59
N PRO A 151 1.93 -16.83 18.05
CA PRO A 151 0.50 -16.73 17.87
C PRO A 151 -0.20 -16.28 19.15
N SER A 152 -1.31 -15.56 19.02
CA SER A 152 -2.15 -15.21 20.17
C SER A 152 -3.62 -15.23 19.80
N VAL A 153 -4.47 -15.62 20.74
CA VAL A 153 -5.92 -15.60 20.58
C VAL A 153 -6.50 -14.57 21.54
N TRP A 154 -7.33 -13.69 21.00
CA TRP A 154 -8.01 -12.64 21.73
C TRP A 154 -9.51 -12.88 21.69
N PHE A 155 -10.16 -12.82 22.85
CA PHE A 155 -11.62 -12.88 22.95
C PHE A 155 -12.23 -11.51 22.67
N ASP A 156 -12.08 -11.05 21.42
CA ASP A 156 -12.55 -9.76 20.93
C ASP A 156 -13.29 -9.96 19.59
N PRO A 157 -14.55 -9.49 19.44
CA PRO A 157 -15.37 -8.77 20.43
C PRO A 157 -15.94 -9.64 21.55
N GLY A 158 -15.65 -10.95 21.56
CA GLY A 158 -16.10 -11.89 22.58
C GLY A 158 -17.48 -12.48 22.26
N VAL A 159 -18.53 -12.02 22.95
CA VAL A 159 -19.88 -12.59 22.80
C VAL A 159 -20.73 -11.73 21.86
N LEU A 160 -21.21 -12.32 20.77
CA LEU A 160 -22.17 -11.70 19.85
C LEU A 160 -23.55 -12.37 19.98
N GLN A 161 -24.57 -11.78 19.36
CA GLN A 161 -25.95 -12.32 19.43
C GLN A 161 -26.08 -13.73 18.84
N THR A 162 -25.25 -14.07 17.86
CA THR A 162 -25.37 -15.33 17.10
C THR A 162 -24.25 -16.34 17.39
N HIS A 163 -23.13 -15.90 17.96
CA HIS A 163 -21.96 -16.74 18.17
C HIS A 163 -20.96 -16.12 19.16
N LEU A 164 -20.00 -16.91 19.61
CA LEU A 164 -18.75 -16.43 20.18
C LEU A 164 -17.77 -16.11 19.06
N GLN A 165 -17.09 -14.98 19.15
CA GLN A 165 -16.10 -14.54 18.17
C GLN A 165 -14.76 -14.26 18.85
N MET A 166 -13.70 -14.85 18.31
CA MET A 166 -12.32 -14.65 18.72
C MET A 166 -11.46 -14.24 17.53
N LYS A 167 -10.33 -13.60 17.82
CA LYS A 167 -9.31 -13.24 16.83
C LYS A 167 -8.04 -14.01 17.12
N LEU A 168 -7.64 -14.85 16.18
CA LEU A 168 -6.31 -15.44 16.15
C LEU A 168 -5.39 -14.50 15.37
N ILE A 169 -4.34 -14.04 16.02
CA ILE A 169 -3.29 -13.20 15.46
C ILE A 169 -2.06 -14.08 15.23
N VAL A 170 -1.61 -14.15 13.98
CA VAL A 170 -0.38 -14.87 13.60
C VAL A 170 0.53 -13.94 12.80
N HIS A 171 1.84 -14.17 12.88
CA HIS A 171 2.81 -13.46 12.05
C HIS A 171 3.27 -14.36 10.91
N VAL A 172 3.41 -13.79 9.72
CA VAL A 172 3.89 -14.50 8.52
C VAL A 172 5.09 -13.76 7.92
N PRO A 173 6.00 -14.45 7.22
CA PRO A 173 7.25 -13.86 6.72
C PRO A 173 7.03 -12.82 5.60
N GLY A 174 5.91 -12.85 4.90
CA GLY A 174 5.66 -11.97 3.76
C GLY A 174 4.19 -11.82 3.39
N TYR A 175 3.85 -10.72 2.72
CA TYR A 175 2.47 -10.40 2.31
C TYR A 175 1.85 -11.50 1.45
N LEU A 176 2.63 -12.06 0.53
CA LEU A 176 2.15 -13.11 -0.39
C LEU A 176 1.90 -14.45 0.32
N ASP A 177 2.58 -14.74 1.43
CA ASP A 177 2.38 -15.96 2.20
C ASP A 177 1.08 -15.96 3.00
N ARG A 178 0.58 -14.76 3.34
CA ARG A 178 -0.60 -14.56 4.18
C ARG A 178 -1.80 -15.41 3.73
N ALA A 179 -2.16 -15.33 2.45
CA ALA A 179 -3.37 -15.99 1.95
C ALA A 179 -3.27 -17.53 2.09
N ARG A 180 -2.11 -18.10 1.76
CA ARG A 180 -1.84 -19.53 1.88
C ARG A 180 -1.88 -19.97 3.34
N VAL A 181 -1.13 -19.30 4.22
CA VAL A 181 -1.02 -19.63 5.64
C VAL A 181 -2.38 -19.53 6.33
N GLN A 182 -3.13 -18.44 6.12
CA GLN A 182 -4.46 -18.29 6.72
C GLN A 182 -5.44 -19.37 6.23
N SER A 183 -5.38 -19.76 4.95
CA SER A 183 -6.24 -20.83 4.42
C SER A 183 -5.94 -22.18 5.09
N GLU A 184 -4.66 -22.50 5.29
CA GLU A 184 -4.23 -23.72 5.96
C GLU A 184 -4.67 -23.74 7.42
N ILE A 185 -4.45 -22.64 8.17
CA ILE A 185 -4.89 -22.50 9.56
C ILE A 185 -6.40 -22.67 9.67
N ARG A 186 -7.19 -21.97 8.85
CA ARG A 186 -8.67 -22.10 8.85
C ARG A 186 -9.10 -23.54 8.62
N THR A 187 -8.45 -24.23 7.70
CA THR A 187 -8.75 -25.64 7.41
C THR A 187 -8.42 -26.54 8.60
N ARG A 188 -7.30 -26.32 9.28
CA ARG A 188 -6.90 -27.06 10.49
C ARG A 188 -7.86 -26.80 11.65
N ILE A 189 -8.23 -25.55 11.90
CA ILE A 189 -9.21 -25.17 12.93
C ILE A 189 -10.55 -25.89 12.70
N VAL A 190 -11.06 -25.88 11.46
CA VAL A 190 -12.32 -26.55 11.13
C VAL A 190 -12.24 -28.05 11.37
N LYS A 191 -11.12 -28.69 11.04
CA LYS A 191 -10.91 -30.12 11.33
C LYS A 191 -10.86 -30.39 12.83
N ALA A 192 -10.03 -29.65 13.57
CA ALA A 192 -9.89 -29.78 15.01
C ALA A 192 -11.23 -29.59 15.75
N PHE A 193 -12.04 -28.61 15.33
CA PHE A 193 -13.36 -28.39 15.91
C PHE A 193 -14.30 -29.57 15.67
N ARG A 194 -14.29 -30.16 14.47
CA ARG A 194 -15.10 -31.35 14.17
C ARG A 194 -14.67 -32.54 14.99
N ASP A 195 -13.37 -32.79 15.09
CA ASP A 195 -12.81 -33.94 15.79
C ASP A 195 -13.04 -33.85 17.31
N GLN A 196 -13.05 -32.64 17.86
CA GLN A 196 -13.28 -32.36 19.28
C GLN A 196 -14.75 -32.06 19.62
N GLY A 197 -15.66 -32.12 18.65
CA GLY A 197 -17.08 -31.85 18.86
C GLY A 197 -17.42 -30.41 19.23
N ILE A 198 -16.58 -29.43 18.86
CA ILE A 198 -16.88 -28.01 19.08
C ILE A 198 -18.01 -27.58 18.14
N PRO A 199 -19.14 -27.09 18.66
CA PRO A 199 -20.27 -26.68 17.85
C PRO A 199 -19.96 -25.40 17.06
N PHE A 200 -20.16 -25.45 15.75
CA PHE A 200 -20.13 -24.27 14.89
C PHE A 200 -21.39 -23.42 15.11
N PRO A 201 -21.32 -22.10 14.88
CA PRO A 201 -22.48 -21.24 15.06
C PRO A 201 -23.59 -21.59 14.07
N VAL A 202 -24.81 -21.71 14.58
CA VAL A 202 -26.00 -21.95 13.77
C VAL A 202 -26.66 -20.60 13.48
N ILE A 203 -26.49 -20.10 12.25
CA ILE A 203 -27.22 -18.92 11.79
C ILE A 203 -28.65 -19.36 11.50
N ARG A 204 -29.57 -19.11 12.44
CA ARG A 204 -31.00 -19.18 12.15
C ARG A 204 -31.37 -17.94 11.35
N VAL A 205 -31.62 -18.12 10.05
CA VAL A 205 -32.19 -17.10 9.16
C VAL A 205 -33.69 -17.00 9.41
#